data_AF-A0A1A8G7I4-F1
#
_entry.id   AF-A0A1A8G7I4-F1
#
_cell.length_a   1.000
_cell.length_b   1.000
_cell.length_c   1.000
_cell.angle_alpha   90.00
_cell.angle_beta   90.00
_cell.angle_gamma   90.00
#
_symmetry.space_group_name_H-M   'P 1'
#
loop_
_entity.id
_entity.type
_entity.pdbx_description
1 polymer ?
#
loop_
_entity_poly.entity_id
_entity_poly.type
_entity_poly.pdbx_seq_one_letter_code
_entity_poly.pdbx_strand_id
1 'polypeptide(L)'
;LLNPNKLKQIDEFINTAYSLSLYPTITKPTRVTSHSATLNDNILTNYIENNIISGLLVNDITDHLPIFIIYDDNYRNNNPDNSINYRRIRAVNTT
;
A
#
# COMPACT_ATOMS: atom_id res chain seq x y z
N LEU A 1 20.27 -17.13 24.57
CA LEU A 1 20.39 -15.84 25.28
C LEU A 1 19.73 -14.76 24.42
N LEU A 2 18.65 -14.15 24.89
CA LEU A 2 17.97 -13.03 24.23
C LEU A 2 18.91 -11.82 24.18
N ASN A 3 19.10 -11.20 23.01
CA ASN A 3 19.94 -10.01 22.86
C ASN A 3 19.10 -8.75 23.16
N PRO A 4 19.29 -8.08 24.32
CA PRO A 4 18.43 -6.97 24.75
C PRO A 4 18.56 -5.75 23.84
N ASN A 5 19.75 -5.54 23.26
CA ASN A 5 20.01 -4.40 22.37
C ASN A 5 19.22 -4.53 21.05
N LYS A 6 19.04 -5.76 20.55
CA LYS A 6 18.24 -6.02 19.36
C LYS A 6 16.75 -5.69 19.61
N LEU A 7 16.24 -6.02 20.79
CA LEU A 7 14.86 -5.71 21.18
C LEU A 7 14.63 -4.20 21.22
N LYS A 8 15.56 -3.46 21.84
CA LYS A 8 15.48 -1.99 21.91
C LYS A 8 15.43 -1.32 20.54
N GLN A 9 16.26 -1.77 19.60
CA GLN A 9 16.27 -1.22 18.23
C GLN A 9 14.96 -1.52 17.48
N ILE A 10 14.36 -2.69 17.70
CA ILE A 10 13.06 -3.05 17.12
C ILE A 10 11.98 -2.14 17.71
N ASP A 11 11.98 -1.93 19.03
CA ASP A 11 11.00 -1.05 19.68
C ASP A 11 11.10 0.39 19.17
N GLU A 12 12.32 0.93 19.02
CA GLU A 12 12.56 2.26 18.46
C GLU A 12 12.07 2.38 17.01
N PHE A 13 12.31 1.35 16.18
CA PHE A 13 11.80 1.29 14.82
C PHE A 13 10.26 1.30 14.78
N ILE A 14 9.62 0.44 15.56
CA ILE A 14 8.15 0.32 15.61
C ILE A 14 7.51 1.60 16.14
N ASN A 15 8.08 2.20 17.20
CA ASN A 15 7.60 3.45 17.76
C ASN A 15 7.71 4.62 16.76
N THR A 16 8.78 4.65 15.97
CA THR A 16 8.97 5.66 14.92
C THR A 16 7.98 5.47 13.77
N ALA A 17 7.71 4.23 13.35
CA ALA A 17 6.69 3.96 12.34
C ALA A 17 5.30 4.44 12.83
N TYR A 18 4.91 4.08 14.05
CA TYR A 18 3.63 4.49 14.60
C TYR A 18 3.50 5.99 14.85
N SER A 19 4.58 6.68 15.22
CA SER A 19 4.54 8.15 15.37
C SER A 19 4.29 8.88 14.04
N LEU A 20 4.62 8.24 12.93
CA LEU A 20 4.33 8.70 11.56
C LEU A 20 3.01 8.17 11.02
N SER A 21 2.18 7.52 11.85
CA SER A 21 0.94 6.84 11.44
C SER A 21 1.18 5.78 10.36
N LEU A 22 2.35 5.15 10.33
CA LEU A 22 2.70 4.09 9.39
C LEU A 22 2.49 2.73 10.05
N TYR A 23 1.58 1.94 9.48
CA TYR A 23 1.19 0.62 9.97
C TYR A 23 1.79 -0.48 9.09
N PRO A 24 2.35 -1.54 9.70
CA PRO A 24 2.82 -2.69 8.94
C PRO A 24 1.65 -3.50 8.38
N THR A 25 1.76 -3.87 7.12
CA THR A 25 0.74 -4.69 6.42
C THR A 25 1.11 -6.16 6.32
N ILE A 26 2.41 -6.47 6.38
CA ILE A 26 2.92 -7.84 6.35
C ILE A 26 3.17 -8.34 7.77
N THR A 27 2.52 -9.45 8.14
CA THR A 27 2.60 -10.05 9.49
C THR A 27 3.16 -11.48 9.48
N LYS A 28 3.38 -12.07 8.29
CA LYS A 28 3.90 -13.43 8.13
C LYS A 28 5.37 -13.40 7.75
N PRO A 29 6.17 -14.41 8.14
CA PRO A 29 7.58 -14.49 7.80
C PRO A 29 7.83 -14.37 6.30
N THR A 30 8.73 -13.47 5.92
CA THR A 30 9.09 -13.18 4.52
C THR A 30 10.32 -13.94 4.07
N ARG A 31 11.09 -14.50 5.02
CA ARG A 31 12.18 -15.43 4.73
C ARG A 31 11.96 -16.75 5.45
N VAL A 32 11.89 -17.84 4.69
CA VAL A 32 11.62 -19.19 5.19
C VAL A 32 12.76 -20.11 4.78
N THR A 33 13.48 -20.61 5.77
CA THR A 33 14.54 -21.60 5.60
C THR A 33 14.10 -22.94 6.21
N SER A 34 14.90 -24.00 6.02
CA SER A 34 14.63 -25.30 6.65
C SER A 34 14.67 -25.29 8.18
N HIS A 35 15.25 -24.25 8.80
CA HIS A 35 15.47 -24.18 10.25
C HIS A 35 14.81 -22.98 10.93
N SER A 36 14.31 -22.00 10.18
CA SER A 36 13.73 -20.78 10.73
C SER A 36 12.81 -20.06 9.75
N ALA A 37 11.91 -19.26 10.30
CA ALA A 37 11.09 -18.32 9.56
C ALA A 37 11.24 -16.93 10.20
N THR A 38 11.64 -15.93 9.42
CA THR A 38 11.87 -14.56 9.90
C THR A 38 11.09 -13.54 9.09
N LEU A 39 10.57 -12.50 9.76
CA LEU A 39 9.93 -11.35 9.14
C LEU A 39 10.94 -10.21 9.06
N ASN A 40 11.52 -10.01 7.87
CA ASN A 40 12.55 -8.99 7.67
C ASN A 40 12.09 -7.86 6.74
N ASP A 41 11.03 -8.09 5.96
CA ASP A 41 10.53 -7.15 4.96
C ASP A 41 9.19 -6.61 5.41
N ASN A 42 9.05 -5.29 5.31
CA ASN A 42 7.87 -4.58 5.77
C ASN A 42 7.37 -3.66 4.66
N ILE A 43 6.07 -3.70 4.41
CA ILE A 43 5.36 -2.62 3.71
C ILE A 43 4.60 -1.83 4.78
N LEU A 44 4.99 -0.57 4.95
CA LEU A 44 4.40 0.36 5.91
C LEU A 44 3.51 1.37 5.17
N THR A 45 2.30 1.61 5.68
CA THR A 45 1.35 2.54 5.06
C THR A 45 0.56 3.32 6.09
N ASN A 46 0.20 4.56 5.78
CA ASN A 46 -0.75 5.38 6.55
C ASN A 46 -2.18 5.31 6.01
N TYR A 47 -2.40 4.49 4.98
CA TYR A 47 -3.71 4.22 4.43
C TYR A 47 -4.38 3.12 5.26
N ILE A 48 -5.49 3.44 5.92
CA ILE A 48 -6.20 2.55 6.88
C ILE A 48 -7.54 2.07 6.29
N GLU A 49 -7.83 2.40 5.03
CA GLU A 49 -9.10 2.03 4.41
C GLU A 49 -9.21 0.52 4.19
N ASN A 50 -10.44 0.00 4.23
CA ASN A 50 -10.73 -1.43 4.23
C ASN A 50 -10.41 -2.15 2.90
N ASN A 51 -9.92 -1.43 1.89
CA ASN A 51 -9.71 -1.96 0.54
C ASN A 51 -8.24 -2.29 0.25
N ILE A 52 -7.43 -2.47 1.30
CA ILE A 52 -6.03 -2.90 1.16
C ILE A 52 -5.96 -4.42 1.23
N ILE A 53 -5.33 -5.02 0.22
CA ILE A 53 -4.96 -6.43 0.22
C ILE A 53 -3.43 -6.49 0.23
N SER A 54 -2.86 -7.19 1.19
CA SER A 54 -1.41 -7.40 1.26
C SER A 54 -1.11 -8.86 1.54
N GLY A 55 0.08 -9.31 1.14
CA GLY A 55 0.43 -10.71 1.28
C GLY A 55 1.81 -11.06 0.77
N LEU A 56 2.04 -12.36 0.70
CA LEU A 56 3.29 -12.98 0.28
C LEU A 56 3.03 -13.83 -0.96
N LEU A 57 3.92 -13.75 -1.94
CA LEU A 57 3.92 -14.65 -3.09
C LEU A 57 4.73 -15.89 -2.75
N VAL A 58 4.02 -16.98 -2.43
CA VAL A 58 4.64 -18.27 -2.12
C VAL A 58 5.21 -18.87 -3.41
N ASN A 59 6.51 -19.11 -3.42
CA ASN A 59 7.25 -19.71 -4.53
C ASN A 59 8.47 -20.48 -3.99
N ASP A 60 9.06 -21.31 -4.84
CA ASP A 60 10.21 -22.16 -4.54
C ASP A 60 11.53 -21.65 -5.17
N ILE A 61 11.55 -20.39 -5.64
CA ILE A 61 12.70 -19.80 -6.34
C ILE A 61 13.80 -19.45 -5.35
N THR A 62 13.45 -18.84 -4.21
CA THR A 62 14.40 -18.47 -3.15
C THR A 62 13.80 -18.68 -1.76
N ASP A 63 14.64 -18.62 -0.73
CA ASP A 63 14.18 -18.64 0.66
C ASP A 63 13.52 -17.32 1.09
N HIS A 64 13.49 -16.31 0.21
CA HIS A 64 12.81 -15.04 0.38
C HIS A 64 11.53 -14.98 -0.46
N LEU A 65 10.42 -14.72 0.22
CA LEU A 65 9.09 -14.60 -0.37
C LEU A 65 8.84 -13.13 -0.74
N PRO A 66 8.57 -12.82 -2.02
CA PRO A 66 8.18 -11.48 -2.43
C PRO A 66 6.92 -11.03 -1.69
N ILE A 67 6.92 -9.79 -1.20
CA ILE A 67 5.77 -9.17 -0.54
C ILE A 67 5.05 -8.23 -1.51
N PHE A 68 3.72 -8.14 -1.36
CA PHE A 68 2.90 -7.26 -2.17
C PHE A 68 1.85 -6.52 -1.34
N ILE A 69 1.42 -5.39 -1.87
CA ILE A 69 0.26 -4.62 -1.42
C ILE A 69 -0.51 -4.18 -2.65
N ILE A 70 -1.83 -4.26 -2.59
CA ILE A 70 -2.79 -3.81 -3.58
C ILE A 70 -3.72 -2.86 -2.86
N TYR A 71 -3.87 -1.66 -3.42
CA TYR A 71 -4.81 -0.66 -2.98
C TYR A 71 -5.88 -0.51 -4.07
N ASP A 72 -7.14 -0.46 -3.64
CA ASP A 72 -8.23 -0.01 -4.51
C ASP A 72 -8.16 1.52 -4.62
N ASP A 73 -7.28 2.01 -5.49
CA ASP A 73 -7.38 3.39 -5.93
C ASP A 73 -8.61 3.47 -6.82
N ASN A 74 -9.75 3.80 -6.20
CA ASN A 74 -10.84 4.43 -6.92
C ASN A 74 -10.30 5.76 -7.42
N TYR A 75 -9.46 5.69 -8.48
CA TYR A 75 -8.92 6.84 -9.19
C TYR A 75 -10.12 7.72 -9.39
N ARG A 76 -10.18 8.83 -8.66
CA ARG A 76 -11.30 9.75 -8.71
C ARG A 76 -11.40 10.10 -10.19
N ASN A 77 -12.37 9.49 -10.87
CA ASN A 77 -12.94 10.00 -12.09
C ASN A 77 -13.71 11.26 -11.69
N ASN A 78 -12.99 12.24 -11.16
CA ASN A 78 -13.27 13.63 -11.38
C ASN A 78 -13.04 13.82 -12.89
N ASN A 79 -13.90 13.24 -13.73
CA ASN A 79 -14.27 13.96 -14.92
C ASN A 79 -14.78 15.28 -14.34
N PRO A 80 -14.07 16.42 -14.51
CA PRO A 80 -14.78 17.68 -14.34
C PRO A 80 -15.99 17.52 -15.24
N ASP A 81 -17.17 17.76 -14.69
CA ASP A 81 -18.42 17.71 -15.42
C ASP A 81 -18.26 18.67 -16.60
N ASN A 82 -17.81 18.13 -17.75
CA ASN A 82 -17.59 18.84 -18.99
C ASN A 82 -19.00 19.08 -19.53
N SER A 83 -19.73 19.97 -18.86
CA SER A 83 -20.99 20.51 -19.32
C SER A 83 -20.68 21.31 -20.57
N ILE A 84 -20.65 20.62 -21.71
CA ILE A 84 -20.52 21.23 -23.02
C ILE A 84 -21.80 22.03 -23.25
N ASN A 85 -21.75 23.31 -22.94
CA ASN A 85 -22.84 24.24 -23.16
C ASN A 85 -22.85 24.66 -24.63
N TYR A 86 -23.83 24.16 -25.40
CA TYR A 86 -24.06 24.59 -26.77
C TYR A 86 -25.16 25.67 -26.80
N ARG A 87 -24.86 26.81 -27.43
CA ARG A 87 -25.86 27.87 -27.71
C ARG A 87 -26.29 27.79 -29.17
N ARG A 88 -27.59 27.67 -29.41
CA ARG A 88 -28.15 27.67 -30.77
C ARG A 88 -27.96 29.04 -31.42
N ILE A 89 -27.20 29.09 -32.51
CA ILE A 89 -27.08 30.29 -33.36
C ILE A 89 -28.30 30.32 -34.27
N ARG A 90 -29.11 31.38 -34.17
CA ARG A 90 -30.20 31.62 -35.14
C ARG A 90 -29.57 32.26 -36.38
N ALA A 91 -29.71 31.61 -37.53
CA ALA A 91 -29.41 32.24 -38.80
C ALA A 91 -30.34 33.44 -38.98
N VAL A 92 -29.76 34.62 -39.11
CA VAL A 92 -30.51 35.83 -39.48
C VAL A 92 -30.81 35.67 -40.96
N ASN A 93 -32.07 35.37 -41.29
CA ASN A 93 -32.53 35.36 -42.67
C ASN A 93 -32.31 36.77 -43.25
N THR A 94 -31.36 36.88 -44.18
CA THR A 94 -31.14 38.11 -44.93
C THR A 94 -32.12 38.06 -46.10
N THR A 95 -33.10 38.95 -46.08
CA THR A 95 -34.11 39.15 -47.14
C THR A 95 -33.49 39.66 -48.43
#